data_AF-A0A151IMS6-F1
#
_entry.id   AF-A0A151IMS6-F1
#
_cell.length_a   1.000
_cell.length_b   1.000
_cell.length_c   1.000
_cell.angle_alpha   90.00
_cell.angle_beta   90.00
_cell.angle_gamma   90.00
#
_symmetry.space_group_name_H-M   'P 1'
#
loop_
_entity.id
_entity.type
_entity.pdbx_description
1 polymer ?
#
loop_
_entity_poly.entity_id
_entity_poly.type
_entity_poly.pdbx_seq_one_letter_code
_entity_poly.pdbx_strand_id
1 'polypeptide(L)'
;MTTRSHSKAQADAAADAEKGEARAASLETREYELERIEQAIRSREQRLKTHENTLREEMEKIEASRQKLERDREYFNQEVSKRELDLGNRERERELDLDNREAASQPPLNNLLNFSTESRYRDNYNMRRSQGLEQPSDNCKIKISFREVTESIPYYDGYNIPLSRFIRACCRAREIVPPNAERDLTKLLINKLGGKNVN
;
A
#
# COMPACT_ATOMS: atom_id res chain seq x y z
N MET A 1 -71.63 4.46 80.73
CA MET A 1 -71.69 4.53 79.26
C MET A 1 -70.41 5.16 78.75
N THR A 2 -69.42 4.38 78.34
CA THR A 2 -68.16 4.88 77.75
C THR A 2 -67.55 3.77 76.86
N THR A 3 -68.01 3.65 75.61
CA THR A 3 -67.42 2.70 74.64
C THR A 3 -67.19 3.27 73.24
N ARG A 4 -67.56 4.53 72.97
CA ARG A 4 -67.51 5.10 71.60
C ARG A 4 -66.10 5.56 71.14
N SER A 5 -65.14 5.70 72.07
CA SER A 5 -63.80 6.21 71.75
C SER A 5 -62.83 5.11 71.28
N HIS A 6 -62.99 3.87 71.75
CA HIS A 6 -62.09 2.78 71.40
C HIS A 6 -62.26 2.29 69.96
N SER A 7 -63.49 2.30 69.44
CA SER A 7 -63.78 1.85 68.07
C SER A 7 -63.18 2.76 66.99
N LYS A 8 -62.93 4.05 67.29
CA LYS A 8 -62.38 5.00 66.31
C LYS A 8 -60.86 4.86 66.18
N ALA A 9 -60.16 4.73 67.31
CA ALA A 9 -58.71 4.48 67.32
C ALA A 9 -58.34 3.13 66.67
N GLN A 10 -59.21 2.12 66.79
CA GLN A 10 -58.98 0.80 66.20
C GLN A 10 -59.21 0.78 64.67
N ALA A 11 -60.14 1.60 64.17
CA ALA A 11 -60.37 1.77 62.74
C ALA A 11 -59.24 2.55 62.05
N ASP A 12 -58.73 3.60 62.71
CA ASP A 12 -57.59 4.39 62.19
C ASP A 12 -56.30 3.55 62.16
N ALA A 13 -56.07 2.69 63.18
CA ALA A 13 -54.92 1.78 63.20
C ALA A 13 -55.00 0.67 62.12
N ALA A 14 -56.20 0.18 61.80
CA ALA A 14 -56.40 -0.80 60.73
C ALA A 14 -56.16 -0.21 59.33
N ALA A 15 -56.58 1.05 59.11
CA ALA A 15 -56.36 1.74 57.84
C ALA A 15 -54.88 2.08 57.58
N ASP A 16 -54.10 2.38 58.64
CA ASP A 16 -52.66 2.57 58.52
C ASP A 16 -51.89 1.25 58.33
N ALA A 17 -52.39 0.13 58.88
CA ALA A 17 -51.83 -1.20 58.64
C ALA A 17 -52.03 -1.66 57.19
N GLU A 18 -53.22 -1.48 56.61
CA GLU A 18 -53.48 -1.79 55.18
C GLU A 18 -52.61 -0.95 54.23
N LYS A 19 -52.36 0.33 54.56
CA LYS A 19 -51.41 1.17 53.82
C LYS A 19 -49.97 0.67 53.91
N GLY A 20 -49.60 0.06 55.04
CA GLY A 20 -48.29 -0.56 55.23
C GLY A 20 -48.10 -1.79 54.34
N GLU A 21 -49.08 -2.67 54.29
CA GLU A 21 -49.05 -3.88 53.44
C GLU A 21 -49.02 -3.54 51.94
N ALA A 22 -49.84 -2.59 51.48
CA ALA A 22 -49.82 -2.15 50.08
C ALA A 22 -48.46 -1.53 49.67
N ARG A 23 -47.78 -0.84 50.60
CA ARG A 23 -46.42 -0.32 50.39
C ARG A 23 -45.39 -1.43 50.36
N ALA A 24 -45.49 -2.44 51.23
CA ALA A 24 -44.59 -3.58 51.26
C ALA A 24 -44.67 -4.40 49.95
N ALA A 25 -45.89 -4.71 49.50
CA ALA A 25 -46.09 -5.40 48.22
C ALA A 25 -45.55 -4.59 47.03
N SER A 26 -45.75 -3.26 47.03
CA SER A 26 -45.20 -2.38 45.99
C SER A 26 -43.66 -2.36 46.00
N LEU A 27 -43.03 -2.40 47.17
CA LEU A 27 -41.57 -2.47 47.28
C LEU A 27 -41.03 -3.81 46.76
N GLU A 28 -41.67 -4.92 47.11
CA GLU A 28 -41.28 -6.26 46.65
C GLU A 28 -41.39 -6.38 45.12
N THR A 29 -42.46 -5.86 44.50
CA THR A 29 -42.55 -5.81 43.03
C THR A 29 -41.44 -4.98 42.39
N ARG A 30 -41.05 -3.88 43.04
CA ARG A 30 -39.98 -3.01 42.55
C ARG A 30 -38.61 -3.64 42.71
N GLU A 31 -38.36 -4.36 43.79
CA GLU A 31 -37.13 -5.14 43.99
C GLU A 31 -36.98 -6.22 42.92
N TYR A 32 -38.05 -6.95 42.62
CA TYR A 32 -38.06 -7.94 41.54
C TYR A 32 -37.76 -7.32 40.16
N GLU A 33 -38.37 -6.18 39.85
CA GLU A 33 -38.09 -5.46 38.59
C GLU A 33 -36.64 -4.98 38.51
N LEU A 34 -36.08 -4.48 39.61
CA LEU A 34 -34.69 -4.05 39.68
C LEU A 34 -33.73 -5.21 39.51
N GLU A 35 -33.97 -6.35 40.16
CA GLU A 35 -33.15 -7.55 40.01
C GLU A 35 -33.16 -8.06 38.56
N ARG A 36 -34.34 -8.04 37.92
CA ARG A 36 -34.48 -8.40 36.51
C ARG A 36 -33.69 -7.45 35.59
N ILE A 37 -33.73 -6.14 35.86
CA ILE A 37 -32.95 -5.14 35.11
C ILE A 37 -31.46 -5.37 35.33
N GLU A 38 -31.03 -5.62 36.56
CA GLU A 38 -29.64 -5.86 36.90
C GLU A 38 -29.11 -7.10 36.16
N GLN A 39 -29.87 -8.20 36.16
CA GLN A 39 -29.50 -9.40 35.43
C GLN A 39 -29.40 -9.17 33.92
N ALA A 40 -30.30 -8.35 33.35
CA ALA A 40 -30.25 -7.97 31.93
C ALA A 40 -29.00 -7.12 31.61
N ILE A 41 -28.60 -6.21 32.50
CA ILE A 41 -27.38 -5.41 32.37
C ILE A 41 -26.15 -6.33 32.41
N ARG A 42 -26.04 -7.20 33.42
CA ARG A 42 -24.89 -8.13 33.53
C ARG A 42 -24.75 -9.01 32.29
N SER A 43 -25.86 -9.53 31.76
CA SER A 43 -25.86 -10.31 30.52
C SER A 43 -25.37 -9.50 29.32
N ARG A 44 -25.83 -8.25 29.19
CA ARG A 44 -25.39 -7.35 28.12
C ARG A 44 -23.90 -7.00 28.24
N GLU A 45 -23.41 -6.73 29.44
CA GLU A 45 -21.99 -6.47 29.71
C GLU A 45 -21.12 -7.68 29.37
N GLN A 46 -21.55 -8.89 29.73
CA GLN A 46 -20.84 -10.11 29.39
C GLN A 46 -20.75 -10.29 27.86
N ARG A 47 -21.85 -10.05 27.14
CA ARG A 47 -21.85 -10.10 25.67
C ARG A 47 -20.93 -9.06 25.04
N LEU A 48 -20.93 -7.83 25.56
CA LEU A 48 -20.03 -6.78 25.09
C LEU A 48 -18.57 -7.15 25.34
N LYS A 49 -18.26 -7.69 26.53
CA LYS A 49 -16.92 -8.17 26.87
C LYS A 49 -16.45 -9.29 25.96
N THR A 50 -17.33 -10.24 25.61
CA THR A 50 -16.99 -11.29 24.63
C THR A 50 -16.70 -10.69 23.25
N HIS A 51 -17.52 -9.74 22.79
CA HIS A 51 -17.32 -9.09 21.50
C HIS A 51 -16.03 -8.27 21.45
N GLU A 52 -15.72 -7.55 22.53
CA GLU A 52 -14.46 -6.81 22.68
C GLU A 52 -13.24 -7.74 22.63
N ASN A 53 -13.30 -8.88 23.32
CA ASN A 53 -12.24 -9.88 23.28
C ASN A 53 -12.06 -10.46 21.87
N THR A 54 -13.16 -10.78 21.17
CA THR A 54 -13.09 -11.26 19.80
C THR A 54 -12.45 -10.23 18.87
N LEU A 55 -12.83 -8.96 18.95
CA LEU A 55 -12.21 -7.90 18.16
C LEU A 55 -10.72 -7.74 18.47
N ARG A 56 -10.33 -7.86 19.75
CA ARG A 56 -8.93 -7.80 20.17
C ARG A 56 -8.12 -8.95 19.55
N GLU A 57 -8.65 -10.17 19.57
CA GLU A 57 -8.01 -11.33 18.94
C GLU A 57 -7.90 -11.18 17.41
N GLU A 58 -8.92 -10.63 16.75
CA GLU A 58 -8.87 -10.34 15.31
C GLU A 58 -7.81 -9.29 14.97
N MET A 59 -7.73 -8.23 15.75
CA MET A 59 -6.69 -7.20 15.61
C MET A 59 -5.29 -7.79 15.77
N GLU A 60 -5.08 -8.65 16.76
CA GLU A 60 -3.79 -9.32 16.97
C GLU A 60 -3.41 -10.23 15.80
N LYS A 61 -4.38 -10.99 15.25
CA LYS A 61 -4.16 -11.81 14.05
C LYS A 61 -3.78 -10.97 12.83
N ILE A 62 -4.46 -9.85 12.62
CA ILE A 62 -4.16 -8.92 11.54
C ILE A 62 -2.75 -8.36 11.70
N GLU A 63 -2.38 -7.93 12.91
CA GLU A 63 -1.06 -7.39 13.19
C GLU A 63 0.05 -8.43 13.00
N ALA A 64 -0.15 -9.65 13.49
CA ALA A 64 0.79 -10.75 13.28
C ALA A 64 0.95 -11.08 11.78
N SER A 65 -0.13 -11.09 11.02
CA SER A 65 -0.09 -11.31 9.57
C SER A 65 0.67 -10.20 8.84
N ARG A 66 0.48 -8.93 9.25
CA ARG A 66 1.18 -7.78 8.69
C ARG A 66 2.68 -7.85 8.98
N GLN A 67 3.07 -8.14 10.22
CA GLN A 67 4.48 -8.30 10.58
C GLN A 67 5.15 -9.44 9.80
N LYS A 68 4.42 -10.54 9.56
CA LYS A 68 4.92 -11.64 8.72
C LYS A 68 5.16 -11.18 7.29
N LEU A 69 4.21 -10.50 6.67
CA LEU A 69 4.35 -9.97 5.31
C LEU A 69 5.50 -8.97 5.19
N GLU A 70 5.72 -8.14 6.21
CA GLU A 70 6.86 -7.21 6.23
C GLU A 70 8.18 -7.98 6.25
N ARG A 71 8.31 -9.00 7.11
CA ARG A 71 9.49 -9.88 7.15
C ARG A 71 9.73 -10.58 5.81
N ASP A 72 8.67 -11.11 5.19
CA ASP A 72 8.76 -11.79 3.89
C ASP A 72 9.20 -10.80 2.78
N ARG A 73 8.70 -9.57 2.82
CA ARG A 73 9.09 -8.50 1.90
C ARG A 73 10.54 -8.07 2.10
N GLU A 74 10.99 -7.91 3.33
CA GLU A 74 12.38 -7.60 3.65
C GLU A 74 13.32 -8.71 3.17
N TYR A 75 12.96 -9.97 3.43
CA TYR A 75 13.71 -11.13 2.95
C TYR A 75 13.81 -11.14 1.41
N PHE A 76 12.69 -10.93 0.72
CA PHE A 76 12.68 -10.83 -0.74
C PHE A 76 13.56 -9.69 -1.25
N ASN A 77 13.47 -8.51 -0.64
CA ASN A 77 14.29 -7.37 -1.01
C ASN A 77 15.78 -7.65 -0.82
N GLN A 78 16.17 -8.28 0.30
CA GLN A 78 17.55 -8.68 0.55
C GLN A 78 18.04 -9.67 -0.52
N GLU A 79 17.25 -10.68 -0.86
CA GLU A 79 17.62 -11.67 -1.86
C GLU A 79 17.73 -11.06 -3.27
N VAL A 80 16.82 -10.16 -3.63
CA VAL A 80 16.89 -9.41 -4.90
C VAL A 80 18.12 -8.51 -4.94
N SER A 81 18.38 -7.73 -3.89
CA SER A 81 19.57 -6.88 -3.80
C SER A 81 20.86 -7.70 -3.87
N LYS A 82 20.92 -8.85 -3.21
CA LYS A 82 22.05 -9.77 -3.29
C LYS A 82 22.26 -10.29 -4.71
N ARG A 83 21.20 -10.69 -5.39
CA ARG A 83 21.26 -11.18 -6.78
C ARG A 83 21.65 -10.09 -7.76
N GLU A 84 21.14 -8.87 -7.57
CA GLU A 84 21.51 -7.70 -8.37
C GLU A 84 23.00 -7.37 -8.20
N LEU A 85 23.51 -7.43 -6.96
CA LEU A 85 24.92 -7.22 -6.66
C LEU A 85 25.82 -8.28 -7.32
N ASP A 86 25.45 -9.57 -7.26
CA ASP A 86 26.19 -10.66 -7.92
C ASP A 86 26.23 -10.47 -9.45
N LEU A 87 25.09 -10.15 -10.06
CA LEU A 87 25.01 -9.88 -11.49
C LEU A 87 25.88 -8.67 -11.89
N GLY A 88 25.83 -7.59 -11.11
CA GLY A 88 26.63 -6.39 -11.34
C GLY A 88 28.14 -6.64 -11.16
N ASN A 89 28.53 -7.51 -10.24
CA ASN A 89 29.94 -7.93 -10.10
C ASN A 89 30.41 -8.73 -11.34
N ARG A 90 29.62 -9.70 -11.80
CA ARG A 90 29.94 -10.49 -13.00
C ARG A 90 29.93 -9.68 -14.31
N GLU A 91 29.17 -8.60 -14.35
CA GLU A 91 29.20 -7.66 -15.47
C GLU A 91 30.51 -6.86 -15.47
N ARG A 92 30.90 -6.28 -14.32
CA ARG A 92 32.17 -5.58 -14.17
C ARG A 92 33.39 -6.47 -14.45
N GLU A 93 33.36 -7.73 -14.02
CA GLU A 93 34.45 -8.67 -14.31
C GLU A 93 34.59 -8.92 -15.81
N ARG A 94 33.47 -9.08 -16.53
CA ARG A 94 33.48 -9.23 -17.99
C ARG A 94 33.92 -7.96 -18.72
N GLU A 95 33.59 -6.79 -18.21
CA GLU A 95 34.05 -5.50 -18.75
C GLU A 95 35.57 -5.36 -18.63
N LEU A 96 36.13 -5.69 -17.46
CA LEU A 96 37.58 -5.71 -17.24
C LEU A 96 38.32 -6.71 -18.17
N ASP A 97 37.73 -7.89 -18.40
CA ASP A 97 38.29 -8.89 -19.33
C ASP A 97 38.26 -8.43 -20.79
N LEU A 98 37.22 -7.69 -21.20
CA LEU A 98 37.12 -7.12 -22.54
C LEU A 98 38.16 -6.01 -22.75
N ASP A 99 38.31 -5.09 -21.80
CA ASP A 99 39.30 -4.02 -21.85
C ASP A 99 40.74 -4.56 -21.90
N ASN A 100 41.04 -5.61 -21.13
CA ASN A 100 42.35 -6.26 -21.16
C ASN A 100 42.63 -6.97 -22.49
N ARG A 101 41.60 -7.56 -23.12
CA ARG A 101 41.73 -8.24 -24.41
C ARG A 101 41.86 -7.23 -25.56
N GLU A 102 41.17 -6.09 -25.48
CA GLU A 102 41.28 -4.99 -26.44
C GLU A 102 42.65 -4.30 -26.34
N ALA A 103 43.19 -4.12 -25.13
CA ALA A 103 44.54 -3.61 -24.92
C ALA A 103 45.64 -4.57 -25.45
N ALA A 104 45.40 -5.89 -25.42
CA ALA A 104 46.34 -6.89 -25.93
C ALA A 104 46.30 -7.09 -27.45
N SER A 105 45.33 -6.51 -28.16
CA SER A 105 45.12 -6.74 -29.60
C SER A 105 45.29 -5.49 -30.48
N GLN A 106 45.78 -4.36 -29.95
CA GLN A 106 46.17 -3.20 -30.76
C GLN A 106 47.58 -3.35 -31.36
N PRO A 107 47.75 -3.40 -32.70
CA PRO A 107 49.04 -3.16 -33.33
C PRO A 107 49.32 -1.64 -33.39
N PRO A 108 50.60 -1.20 -33.35
CA PRO A 108 50.92 0.22 -33.39
C PRO A 108 50.74 0.71 -34.84
N LEU A 109 49.62 1.35 -35.16
CA LEU A 109 49.44 1.99 -36.46
C LEU A 109 49.42 3.50 -36.33
N ASN A 110 50.55 4.07 -36.75
CA ASN A 110 50.69 5.46 -37.16
C ASN A 110 49.68 5.80 -38.26
N ASN A 111 49.10 7.01 -38.14
CA ASN A 111 48.56 7.87 -39.18
C ASN A 111 47.63 7.24 -40.24
N LEU A 112 46.35 7.66 -40.23
CA LEU A 112 45.71 8.34 -41.37
C LEU A 112 44.27 8.79 -41.02
N LEU A 113 44.04 10.09 -41.26
CA LEU A 113 42.78 10.76 -41.62
C LEU A 113 41.50 10.47 -40.82
N ASN A 114 41.23 11.37 -39.87
CA ASN A 114 40.17 12.38 -39.97
C ASN A 114 38.86 11.96 -40.67
N PHE A 115 38.03 11.15 -40.00
CA PHE A 115 36.58 11.22 -40.13
C PHE A 115 35.99 11.50 -38.75
N SER A 116 35.68 12.78 -38.56
CA SER A 116 34.92 13.30 -37.44
C SER A 116 33.43 13.05 -37.69
N THR A 117 32.90 11.94 -37.20
CA THR A 117 31.45 11.76 -37.01
C THR A 117 31.17 10.80 -35.85
N GLU A 118 30.56 11.38 -34.81
CA GLU A 118 29.64 10.70 -33.88
C GLU A 118 30.15 9.47 -33.12
N SER A 119 30.85 9.73 -32.02
CA SER A 119 30.75 8.87 -30.85
C SER A 119 30.87 9.72 -29.58
N ARG A 120 29.73 10.33 -29.20
CA ARG A 120 29.53 10.88 -27.85
C ARG A 120 28.38 10.15 -27.17
N TYR A 121 28.57 8.86 -26.92
CA TYR A 121 27.86 8.19 -25.82
C TYR A 121 28.92 7.58 -24.90
N ARG A 122 29.70 8.49 -24.30
CA ARG A 122 30.57 8.17 -23.17
C ARG A 122 29.70 8.25 -21.91
N ASP A 123 29.51 7.10 -21.28
CA ASP A 123 29.52 6.88 -19.84
C ASP A 123 28.97 8.00 -18.95
N ASN A 124 27.75 7.78 -18.45
CA ASN A 124 27.43 8.25 -17.10
C ASN A 124 26.31 7.42 -16.48
N TYR A 125 26.60 6.15 -16.19
CA TYR A 125 25.82 5.37 -15.23
C TYR A 125 26.38 5.60 -13.83
N ASN A 126 26.08 6.76 -13.25
CA ASN A 126 26.19 6.93 -11.81
C ASN A 126 24.79 6.80 -11.20
N MET A 127 24.57 5.64 -10.60
CA MET A 127 23.59 5.40 -9.55
C MET A 127 23.71 6.50 -8.48
N ARG A 128 22.63 7.24 -8.24
CA ARG A 128 22.39 7.80 -6.90
C ARG A 128 20.92 7.64 -6.53
N ARG A 129 20.66 6.53 -5.86
CA ARG A 129 19.59 6.40 -4.89
C ARG A 129 19.86 7.44 -3.80
N SER A 130 19.05 8.48 -3.73
CA SER A 130 18.97 9.35 -2.55
C SER A 130 17.50 9.69 -2.36
N GLN A 131 16.93 9.16 -1.28
CA GLN A 131 15.76 9.75 -0.64
C GLN A 131 16.08 11.22 -0.32
N GLY A 132 15.13 12.10 -0.54
CA GLY A 132 15.25 13.49 -0.12
C GLY A 132 14.26 14.38 -0.84
N LEU A 133 13.24 14.81 -0.09
CA LEU A 133 12.45 16.01 -0.31
C LEU A 133 13.29 17.13 -0.94
N GLU A 134 12.77 17.80 -1.97
CA GLU A 134 12.88 19.24 -2.29
C GLU A 134 12.74 19.47 -3.80
N GLN A 135 12.26 20.65 -4.11
CA GLN A 135 11.52 21.02 -5.30
C GLN A 135 12.44 21.77 -6.31
N PRO A 136 11.90 22.48 -7.31
CA PRO A 136 12.26 22.37 -8.73
C PRO A 136 13.50 23.20 -9.12
N SER A 137 14.29 22.69 -10.07
CA SER A 137 15.13 23.55 -10.89
C SER A 137 15.08 23.12 -12.35
N ASP A 138 14.50 24.01 -13.15
CA ASP A 138 14.50 24.01 -14.59
C ASP A 138 15.93 23.94 -15.17
N ASN A 139 16.01 23.29 -16.34
CA ASN A 139 16.98 23.49 -17.44
C ASN A 139 17.85 22.28 -17.80
N CYS A 140 17.18 21.23 -18.28
CA CYS A 140 17.52 20.67 -19.58
C CYS A 140 16.24 20.62 -20.40
N LYS A 141 15.86 21.74 -21.04
CA LYS A 141 14.84 21.75 -22.10
C LYS A 141 15.42 21.07 -23.34
N ILE A 142 15.65 19.77 -23.26
CA ILE A 142 15.66 18.95 -24.46
C ILE A 142 14.21 19.00 -24.94
N LYS A 143 13.95 19.80 -25.98
CA LYS A 143 12.64 19.86 -26.63
C LYS A 143 12.45 18.57 -27.42
N ILE A 144 12.35 17.44 -26.73
CA ILE A 144 12.03 16.17 -27.36
C ILE A 144 10.56 16.28 -27.73
N SER A 145 10.29 16.29 -29.04
CA SER A 145 8.91 16.37 -29.52
C SER A 145 8.17 15.08 -29.12
N PHE A 146 6.88 15.18 -28.79
CA PHE A 146 6.06 13.99 -28.50
C PHE A 146 6.18 12.93 -29.61
N ARG A 147 6.33 13.39 -30.85
CA ARG A 147 6.58 12.56 -32.03
C ARG A 147 7.89 11.76 -31.92
N GLU A 148 8.99 12.40 -31.56
CA GLU A 148 10.29 11.76 -31.41
C GLU A 148 10.31 10.72 -30.29
N VAL A 149 9.65 11.03 -29.16
CA VAL A 149 9.50 10.08 -28.05
C VAL A 149 8.70 8.86 -28.48
N THR A 150 7.61 9.05 -29.22
CA THR A 150 6.71 7.97 -29.65
C THR A 150 7.28 7.15 -30.82
N GLU A 151 8.11 7.75 -31.67
CA GLU A 151 8.87 7.05 -32.72
C GLU A 151 9.97 6.15 -32.14
N SER A 152 10.49 6.47 -30.95
CA SER A 152 11.47 5.63 -30.24
C SER A 152 10.91 4.32 -29.67
N ILE A 153 9.58 4.18 -29.62
CA ILE A 153 8.91 2.97 -29.11
C ILE A 153 8.75 1.98 -30.27
N PRO A 154 9.43 0.82 -30.22
CA PRO A 154 9.33 -0.14 -31.30
C PRO A 154 8.02 -0.92 -31.21
N TYR A 155 7.60 -1.53 -32.33
CA TYR A 155 6.42 -2.41 -32.33
C TYR A 155 6.70 -3.69 -31.55
N TYR A 156 5.73 -4.15 -30.78
CA TYR A 156 5.81 -5.42 -30.10
C TYR A 156 5.02 -6.47 -30.87
N ASP A 157 5.74 -7.44 -31.43
CA ASP A 157 5.17 -8.57 -32.18
C ASP A 157 5.38 -9.92 -31.48
N GLY A 158 6.06 -9.92 -30.33
CA GLY A 158 6.39 -11.12 -29.57
C GLY A 158 7.57 -11.94 -30.11
N TYR A 159 8.17 -11.55 -31.23
CA TYR A 159 9.27 -12.29 -31.87
C TYR A 159 10.55 -11.46 -32.01
N ASN A 160 10.46 -10.23 -32.52
CA ASN A 160 11.62 -9.41 -32.85
C ASN A 160 12.18 -8.65 -31.64
N ILE A 161 11.36 -8.40 -30.62
CA ILE A 161 11.74 -7.58 -29.46
C ILE A 161 11.29 -8.27 -28.17
N PRO A 162 12.21 -8.57 -27.24
CA PRO A 162 11.85 -9.10 -25.92
C PRO A 162 10.91 -8.15 -25.18
N LEU A 163 9.92 -8.71 -24.48
CA LEU A 163 8.96 -7.94 -23.68
C LEU A 163 9.64 -6.94 -22.72
N SER A 164 10.77 -7.32 -22.13
CA SER A 164 11.56 -6.46 -21.25
C SER A 164 12.09 -5.20 -21.92
N ARG A 165 12.50 -5.27 -23.20
CA ARG A 165 12.97 -4.11 -23.97
C ARG A 165 11.81 -3.20 -24.36
N PHE A 166 10.68 -3.79 -24.74
CA PHE A 166 9.46 -3.04 -25.05
C PHE A 166 8.95 -2.26 -23.82
N ILE A 167 8.84 -2.93 -22.65
CA ILE A 167 8.44 -2.29 -21.40
C ILE A 167 9.38 -1.14 -21.04
N ARG A 168 10.69 -1.33 -21.18
CA ARG A 168 11.68 -0.27 -20.90
C ARG A 168 11.51 0.95 -21.81
N ALA A 169 11.22 0.74 -23.10
CA ALA A 169 10.93 1.84 -24.03
C ALA A 169 9.64 2.59 -23.66
N CYS A 170 8.60 1.86 -23.23
CA CYS A 170 7.35 2.46 -22.75
C CYS A 170 7.55 3.32 -21.49
N CYS A 171 8.35 2.84 -20.53
CA CYS A 171 8.67 3.57 -19.31
C CYS A 171 9.44 4.87 -19.61
N ARG A 172 10.46 4.81 -20.47
CA ARG A 172 11.20 6.00 -20.90
C ARG A 172 10.30 7.02 -21.58
N ALA A 173 9.39 6.56 -22.45
CA ALA A 173 8.45 7.44 -23.10
C ALA A 173 7.54 8.16 -22.10
N ARG A 174 7.06 7.45 -21.07
CA ARG A 174 6.25 8.05 -20.00
C ARG A 174 7.01 9.09 -19.17
N GLU A 175 8.30 8.89 -18.93
CA GLU A 175 9.13 9.82 -18.15
C GLU A 175 9.42 11.13 -18.89
N ILE A 176 9.42 11.09 -20.23
CA ILE A 176 9.73 12.24 -21.08
C ILE A 176 8.46 12.97 -21.54
N VAL A 177 7.36 12.25 -21.71
CA VAL A 177 6.09 12.81 -22.15
C VAL A 177 5.45 13.62 -21.01
N PRO A 178 5.02 14.87 -21.27
CA PRO A 178 4.36 15.67 -20.25
C PRO A 178 3.02 15.04 -19.83
N PRO A 179 2.56 15.23 -18.57
CA PRO A 179 1.36 14.58 -18.03
C PRO A 179 0.08 14.81 -18.84
N ASN A 180 -0.01 15.92 -19.57
CA ASN A 180 -1.14 16.26 -20.44
C ASN A 180 -1.25 15.37 -21.69
N ALA A 181 -0.17 14.69 -22.10
CA ALA A 181 -0.09 13.85 -23.28
C ALA A 181 -0.02 12.33 -22.95
N GLU A 182 -0.17 11.94 -21.68
CA GLU A 182 -0.19 10.53 -21.25
C GLU A 182 -1.33 9.72 -21.90
N ARG A 183 -2.47 10.36 -22.13
CA ARG A 183 -3.62 9.73 -22.80
C ARG A 183 -3.29 9.32 -24.24
N ASP A 184 -2.56 10.17 -24.96
CA ASP A 184 -2.18 9.90 -26.35
C ASP A 184 -1.02 8.91 -26.42
N LEU A 185 -0.10 8.93 -25.44
CA LEU A 185 0.92 7.90 -25.28
C LEU A 185 0.27 6.52 -25.07
N THR A 186 -0.74 6.43 -24.21
CA THR A 186 -1.45 5.17 -23.93
C THR A 186 -2.10 4.60 -25.20
N LYS A 187 -2.77 5.43 -26.00
CA LYS A 187 -3.35 5.03 -27.29
C LYS A 187 -2.29 4.49 -28.25
N LEU A 188 -1.14 5.17 -28.33
CA LEU A 188 -0.02 4.72 -29.16
C LEU A 188 0.54 3.37 -28.69
N LEU A 189 0.70 3.17 -27.38
CA LEU A 189 1.18 1.91 -26.82
C LEU A 189 0.23 0.74 -27.15
N ILE A 190 -1.08 0.98 -27.08
CA ILE A 190 -2.09 -0.01 -27.50
C ILE A 190 -1.91 -0.37 -28.98
N ASN A 191 -1.73 0.63 -29.85
CA ASN A 191 -1.48 0.40 -31.28
C ASN A 191 -0.17 -0.37 -31.51
N LYS A 192 0.88 -0.11 -30.72
CA LYS A 192 2.19 -0.78 -30.81
C LYS A 192 2.18 -2.22 -30.28
N LEU A 193 1.19 -2.58 -29.44
CA LEU A 193 0.99 -3.92 -28.88
C LEU A 193 0.13 -4.82 -29.77
N GLY A 194 -0.83 -4.23 -30.48
CA GLY A 194 -1.72 -4.96 -31.38
C GLY A 194 -1.44 -4.53 -32.81
N GLY A 195 -0.65 -5.32 -33.55
CA GLY A 195 -0.49 -5.13 -34.99
C GLY A 195 -1.84 -5.24 -35.70
N LYS A 196 -2.55 -4.11 -35.82
CA LYS A 196 -3.65 -3.75 -36.73
C LYS A 196 -4.33 -2.49 -36.20
N ASN A 197 -3.99 -1.35 -36.80
CA ASN A 197 -5.01 -0.33 -37.02
C ASN A 197 -6.08 -1.00 -37.90
N VAL A 198 -7.28 -1.21 -37.37
CA VAL A 198 -8.46 -1.44 -38.21
C VAL A 198 -8.76 -0.11 -38.89
N ASN A 199 -8.40 -0.01 -40.16
CA ASN A 199 -9.05 0.77 -41.20
C ASN A 199 -8.80 0.05 -42.53
#